data_AF-A0A1Q7GRE7-F1
#
_entry.id   AF-A0A1Q7GRE7-F1
#
_cell.length_a   1.000
_cell.length_b   1.000
_cell.length_c   1.000
_cell.angle_alpha   90.00
_cell.angle_beta   90.00
_cell.angle_gamma   90.00
#
_symmetry.space_group_name_H-M   'P 1'
#
loop_
_entity.id
_entity.type
_entity.pdbx_description
1 polymer ?
#
loop_
_entity_poly.entity_id
_entity_poly.type
_entity_poly.pdbx_seq_one_letter_code
_entity_poly.pdbx_strand_id
1 'polypeptide(L)'
;MPAPSSIERTHRNVPNAKHGPWFVAIVAACAVVVIAAAPARAEDPWTPPPHVRPQTSDARDLLADAAARSPLVHAMVDRLEHSDVVVYIRYRRFIDSQVHGWIGMLSVIAGRRYLVIELASGRVRFDEIATLGHELHHALEIAGEPSIVDARSLAAYYTRVGIDTGGHAGGGRTFETVAAQQAGLQVRRDVFTRTMRTAEDK
;
A
#
# COMPACT_ATOMS: atom_id res chain seq x y z
N MET A 1 71.65 -57.99 9.78
CA MET A 1 72.26 -59.34 9.87
C MET A 1 71.28 -60.36 9.31
N PRO A 2 71.72 -61.24 8.41
CA PRO A 2 70.86 -62.12 7.62
C PRO A 2 70.77 -63.52 8.24
N ALA A 3 69.74 -64.28 7.86
CA ALA A 3 69.80 -65.74 7.88
C ALA A 3 69.04 -66.29 6.66
N PRO A 4 69.71 -67.03 5.76
CA PRO A 4 69.11 -67.71 4.62
C PRO A 4 68.95 -69.21 4.87
N SER A 5 67.95 -69.84 4.24
CA SER A 5 68.00 -71.25 3.77
C SER A 5 66.71 -71.55 2.99
N SER A 6 66.71 -71.44 1.66
CA SER A 6 66.96 -72.56 0.73
C SER A 6 65.98 -73.74 0.90
N ILE A 7 65.07 -73.92 -0.06
CA ILE A 7 65.11 -75.03 -1.04
C ILE A 7 63.80 -75.01 -1.84
N GLU A 8 64.01 -74.92 -3.15
CA GLU A 8 63.09 -75.07 -4.26
C GLU A 8 62.51 -76.48 -4.35
N ARG A 9 61.20 -76.62 -4.59
CA ARG A 9 60.66 -77.79 -5.30
C ARG A 9 59.36 -77.46 -6.05
N THR A 10 59.55 -77.11 -7.30
CA THR A 10 58.56 -77.09 -8.38
C THR A 10 58.21 -78.54 -8.76
N HIS A 11 56.94 -78.94 -8.75
CA HIS A 11 56.42 -80.05 -9.56
C HIS A 11 54.90 -79.85 -9.73
N ARG A 12 54.46 -79.22 -10.83
CA ARG A 12 54.03 -79.82 -12.11
C ARG A 12 52.56 -80.30 -12.08
N ASN A 13 51.72 -79.54 -12.80
CA ASN A 13 50.44 -79.84 -13.47
C ASN A 13 49.93 -81.28 -13.43
N VAL A 14 48.60 -81.49 -13.32
CA VAL A 14 47.65 -81.84 -14.43
C VAL A 14 46.16 -81.70 -13.94
N PRO A 15 45.09 -81.85 -14.76
CA PRO A 15 44.41 -80.83 -15.58
C PRO A 15 42.90 -80.58 -15.25
N ASN A 16 42.37 -79.52 -15.88
CA ASN A 16 41.02 -79.35 -16.45
C ASN A 16 39.82 -80.18 -15.92
N ALA A 17 38.85 -79.47 -15.35
CA ALA A 17 37.43 -79.79 -15.53
C ALA A 17 36.63 -78.53 -15.94
N LYS A 18 36.52 -78.40 -17.26
CA LYS A 18 35.50 -77.79 -18.12
C LYS A 18 34.30 -77.06 -17.46
N HIS A 19 34.21 -75.78 -17.83
CA HIS A 19 33.06 -74.99 -18.30
C HIS A 19 31.64 -75.22 -17.76
N GLY A 20 31.04 -74.12 -17.29
CA GLY A 20 29.61 -73.83 -17.41
C GLY A 20 29.38 -72.31 -17.43
N PRO A 21 28.92 -71.69 -18.54
CA PRO A 21 28.70 -70.25 -18.64
C PRO A 21 27.20 -69.92 -18.64
N TRP A 22 26.62 -69.44 -17.53
CA TRP A 22 25.24 -68.94 -17.52
C TRP A 22 25.15 -67.64 -16.73
N PHE A 23 25.38 -66.55 -17.46
CA PHE A 23 24.72 -65.25 -17.43
C PHE A 23 23.94 -64.79 -16.17
N VAL A 24 24.41 -63.65 -15.63
CA VAL A 24 23.65 -62.40 -15.34
C VAL A 24 22.53 -62.43 -14.28
N ALA A 25 22.73 -61.68 -13.18
CA ALA A 25 21.95 -60.46 -12.90
C ALA A 25 22.40 -59.77 -11.60
N ILE A 26 23.06 -58.63 -11.77
CA ILE A 26 23.32 -57.63 -10.73
C ILE A 26 22.01 -56.86 -10.51
N VAL A 27 21.44 -56.88 -9.30
CA VAL A 27 20.38 -55.95 -8.90
C VAL A 27 20.96 -55.01 -7.85
N ALA A 28 21.48 -53.87 -8.33
CA ALA A 28 21.76 -52.70 -7.51
C ALA A 28 20.42 -51.97 -7.29
N ALA A 29 19.92 -51.99 -6.06
CA ALA A 29 18.70 -51.29 -5.68
C ALA A 29 18.96 -49.78 -5.64
N CYS A 30 18.54 -49.06 -6.68
CA CYS A 30 18.47 -47.60 -6.70
C CYS A 30 17.36 -47.12 -5.76
N ALA A 31 17.72 -46.49 -4.65
CA ALA A 31 16.79 -45.74 -3.82
C ALA A 31 16.28 -44.51 -4.60
N VAL A 32 15.07 -44.60 -5.14
CA VAL A 32 14.37 -43.45 -5.74
C VAL A 32 13.90 -42.54 -4.60
N VAL A 33 14.61 -41.44 -4.39
CA VAL A 33 14.14 -40.34 -3.55
C VAL A 33 13.03 -39.64 -4.33
N VAL A 34 11.77 -39.90 -3.94
CA VAL A 34 10.63 -39.11 -4.40
C VAL A 34 10.72 -37.75 -3.70
N ILE A 35 11.31 -36.78 -4.39
CA ILE A 35 11.18 -35.36 -4.02
C ILE A 35 9.72 -35.01 -4.26
N ALA A 36 8.92 -35.01 -3.18
CA ALA A 36 7.58 -34.45 -3.24
C ALA A 36 7.72 -32.97 -3.62
N ALA A 37 7.36 -32.64 -4.86
CA ALA A 37 7.24 -31.27 -5.30
C ALA A 37 6.09 -30.63 -4.50
N ALA A 38 6.42 -30.01 -3.37
CA ALA A 38 5.50 -29.09 -2.72
C ALA A 38 5.14 -28.03 -3.77
N PRO A 39 3.85 -27.68 -3.95
CA PRO A 39 3.50 -26.58 -4.82
C PRO A 39 4.25 -25.35 -4.31
N ALA A 40 5.09 -24.77 -5.16
CA ALA A 40 5.65 -23.46 -4.88
C ALA A 40 4.47 -22.52 -4.63
N ARG A 41 4.32 -22.04 -3.40
CA ARG A 41 3.43 -20.91 -3.13
C ARG A 41 4.00 -19.77 -3.96
N ALA A 42 3.26 -19.35 -5.00
CA ALA A 42 3.54 -18.09 -5.65
C ALA A 42 3.60 -17.04 -4.53
N GLU A 43 4.71 -16.30 -4.44
CA GLU A 43 4.72 -15.09 -3.63
C GLU A 43 3.55 -14.24 -4.11
N ASP A 44 2.72 -13.75 -3.17
CA ASP A 44 1.65 -12.82 -3.53
C ASP A 44 2.28 -11.70 -4.36
N PRO A 45 1.74 -11.37 -5.55
CA PRO A 45 2.29 -10.30 -6.37
C PRO A 45 2.45 -9.05 -5.49
N TRP A 46 3.67 -8.52 -5.43
CA TRP A 46 3.93 -7.28 -4.71
C TRP A 46 2.96 -6.21 -5.21
N THR A 47 2.03 -5.81 -4.35
CA THR A 47 1.10 -4.71 -4.60
C THR A 47 1.66 -3.47 -3.92
N PRO A 48 2.01 -2.42 -4.69
CA PRO A 48 2.42 -1.15 -4.10
C PRO A 48 1.36 -0.67 -3.10
N PRO A 49 1.75 -0.16 -1.92
CA PRO A 49 0.78 0.36 -0.97
C PRO A 49 0.01 1.53 -1.60
N PRO A 50 -1.31 1.64 -1.36
CA PRO A 50 -2.15 2.68 -1.96
C PRO A 50 -1.63 4.07 -1.61
N HIS A 51 -1.96 5.07 -2.43
CA HIS A 51 -1.57 6.45 -2.20
C HIS A 51 -2.44 7.10 -1.14
N VAL A 52 -3.71 6.72 -0.99
CA VAL A 52 -4.59 7.19 0.07
C VAL A 52 -4.58 6.22 1.26
N ARG A 53 -4.10 6.69 2.41
CA ARG A 53 -3.71 5.86 3.57
C ARG A 53 -4.41 6.30 4.85
N PRO A 54 -5.62 5.81 5.15
CA PRO A 54 -6.24 6.02 6.46
C PRO A 54 -5.45 5.33 7.57
N GLN A 55 -5.12 6.08 8.64
CA GLN A 55 -4.24 5.62 9.72
C GLN A 55 -4.95 4.87 10.84
N THR A 56 -6.29 4.93 10.89
CA THR A 56 -7.11 4.26 11.91
C THR A 56 -8.25 3.49 11.25
N SER A 57 -8.87 2.56 11.98
CA SER A 57 -10.08 1.87 11.49
C SER A 57 -11.20 2.86 11.18
N ASP A 58 -11.45 3.82 12.07
CA ASP A 58 -12.52 4.81 11.88
C ASP A 58 -12.26 5.72 10.67
N ALA A 59 -11.01 6.14 10.43
CA ALA A 59 -10.66 6.88 9.21
C ALA A 59 -10.84 6.03 7.93
N ARG A 60 -10.59 4.72 8.02
CA ARG A 60 -10.80 3.78 6.91
C ARG A 60 -12.29 3.61 6.62
N ASP A 61 -13.10 3.47 7.66
CA ASP A 61 -14.55 3.34 7.55
C ASP A 61 -15.17 4.62 7.00
N LEU A 62 -14.69 5.79 7.44
CA LEU A 62 -15.07 7.08 6.87
C LEU A 62 -14.76 7.16 5.37
N LEU A 63 -13.52 6.82 4.96
CA LEU A 63 -13.12 6.86 3.56
C LEU A 63 -13.96 5.91 2.70
N ALA A 64 -14.19 4.69 3.20
CA ALA A 64 -15.02 3.70 2.53
C ALA A 64 -16.48 4.18 2.38
N ASP A 65 -17.08 4.72 3.44
CA ASP A 65 -18.44 5.28 3.41
C ASP A 65 -18.54 6.48 2.45
N ALA A 66 -17.55 7.37 2.48
CA ALA A 66 -17.48 8.52 1.59
C ALA A 66 -17.40 8.10 0.11
N ALA A 67 -16.52 7.17 -0.24
CA ALA A 67 -16.37 6.67 -1.61
C ALA A 67 -17.61 5.90 -2.08
N ALA A 68 -18.28 5.16 -1.20
CA ALA A 68 -19.51 4.44 -1.53
C ALA A 68 -20.71 5.38 -1.78
N ARG A 69 -20.75 6.54 -1.11
CA ARG A 69 -21.89 7.46 -1.15
C ARG A 69 -21.69 8.65 -2.08
N SER A 70 -20.46 8.99 -2.43
CA SER A 70 -20.15 10.09 -3.35
C SER A 70 -19.28 9.61 -4.51
N PRO A 71 -19.84 9.59 -5.75
CA PRO A 71 -19.05 9.34 -6.96
C PRO A 71 -17.88 10.32 -7.11
N LEU A 72 -18.03 11.55 -6.62
CA LEU A 72 -16.94 12.53 -6.63
C LEU A 72 -15.80 12.10 -5.72
N VAL A 73 -16.07 11.64 -4.50
CA VAL A 73 -15.01 11.11 -3.61
C VAL A 73 -14.30 9.92 -4.25
N HIS A 74 -15.05 8.97 -4.81
CA HIS A 74 -14.46 7.83 -5.51
C HIS A 74 -13.50 8.27 -6.62
N ALA A 75 -13.94 9.18 -7.49
CA ALA A 75 -13.11 9.72 -8.57
C ALA A 75 -11.88 10.49 -8.06
N MET A 76 -11.97 11.19 -6.92
CA MET A 76 -10.82 11.89 -6.33
C MET A 76 -9.78 10.92 -5.79
N VAL A 77 -10.21 9.85 -5.11
CA VAL A 77 -9.32 8.78 -4.64
C VAL A 77 -8.62 8.12 -5.84
N ASP A 78 -9.37 7.73 -6.87
CA ASP A 78 -8.80 7.12 -8.07
C ASP A 78 -7.73 8.01 -8.72
N ARG A 79 -7.96 9.32 -8.80
CA ARG A 79 -6.97 10.26 -9.34
C ARG A 79 -5.71 10.36 -8.47
N LEU A 80 -5.86 10.32 -7.14
CA LEU A 80 -4.71 10.34 -6.22
C LEU A 80 -3.87 9.06 -6.33
N GLU A 81 -4.51 7.89 -6.51
CA GLU A 81 -3.83 6.62 -6.75
C GLU A 81 -2.93 6.63 -8.00
N HIS A 82 -3.22 7.51 -8.96
CA HIS A 82 -2.43 7.69 -10.19
C HIS A 82 -1.52 8.94 -10.15
N SER A 83 -1.33 9.56 -8.98
CA SER A 83 -0.50 10.76 -8.79
C SER A 83 0.85 10.47 -8.12
N ASP A 84 1.72 11.46 -8.02
CA ASP A 84 2.97 11.40 -7.24
C ASP A 84 2.77 11.74 -5.75
N VAL A 85 1.53 11.99 -5.33
CA VAL A 85 1.15 12.32 -3.97
C VAL A 85 0.69 11.08 -3.20
N VAL A 86 1.13 10.96 -1.95
CA VAL A 86 0.66 9.98 -0.97
C VAL A 86 0.01 10.73 0.19
N VAL A 87 -1.24 10.44 0.50
CA VAL A 87 -2.04 11.14 1.51
C VAL A 87 -2.32 10.25 2.70
N TYR A 88 -1.89 10.65 3.89
CA TYR A 88 -2.33 10.02 5.14
C TYR A 88 -3.60 10.69 5.67
N ILE A 89 -4.58 9.90 6.11
CA ILE A 89 -5.82 10.44 6.71
C ILE A 89 -5.87 10.06 8.18
N ARG A 90 -6.05 11.03 9.07
CA ARG A 90 -6.17 10.82 10.51
C ARG A 90 -7.15 11.78 11.16
N TYR A 91 -7.62 11.43 12.35
CA TYR A 91 -8.33 12.36 13.21
C TYR A 91 -7.38 13.12 14.11
N ARG A 92 -7.73 14.36 14.43
CA ARG A 92 -7.05 15.20 15.41
C ARG A 92 -8.07 15.96 16.24
N ARG A 93 -7.72 16.22 17.50
CA ARG A 93 -8.42 17.21 18.33
C ARG A 93 -7.85 18.59 18.02
N PHE A 94 -8.67 19.44 17.43
CA PHE A 94 -8.33 20.85 17.22
C PHE A 94 -8.73 21.66 18.47
N ILE A 95 -7.92 22.66 18.81
CA ILE A 95 -8.24 23.61 19.89
C ILE A 95 -9.35 24.55 19.42
N ASP A 96 -9.31 24.95 18.15
CA ASP A 96 -10.33 25.76 17.51
C ASP A 96 -11.44 24.87 16.96
N SER A 97 -12.67 25.10 17.40
CA SER A 97 -13.84 24.33 16.97
C SER A 97 -14.30 24.67 15.55
N GLN A 98 -13.82 25.77 14.95
CA GLN A 98 -14.12 26.17 13.58
C GLN A 98 -13.29 25.41 12.54
N VAL A 99 -12.20 24.76 12.97
CA VAL A 99 -11.41 23.89 12.09
C VAL A 99 -12.08 22.53 12.01
N HIS A 100 -12.56 22.19 10.82
CA HIS A 100 -13.18 20.88 10.54
C HIS A 100 -12.20 19.90 9.89
N GLY A 101 -11.31 20.42 9.05
CA GLY A 101 -10.30 19.67 8.32
C GLY A 101 -9.04 20.52 8.13
N TRP A 102 -7.93 19.85 7.84
CA TRP A 102 -6.67 20.49 7.49
C TRP A 102 -5.85 19.55 6.60
N ILE A 103 -5.23 20.09 5.55
CA ILE A 103 -4.21 19.39 4.77
C ILE A 103 -2.83 20.05 4.90
N GLY A 104 -1.78 19.23 5.01
CA GLY A 104 -0.41 19.74 5.14
C GLY A 104 0.65 18.84 4.51
N MET A 105 1.81 19.43 4.25
CA MET A 105 3.00 18.71 3.78
C MET A 105 3.68 17.97 4.94
N LEU A 106 4.00 16.70 4.75
CA LEU A 106 4.84 15.92 5.67
C LEU A 106 6.30 15.89 5.19
N SER A 107 6.52 15.48 3.93
CA SER A 107 7.87 15.29 3.39
C SER A 107 7.83 15.07 1.88
N VAL A 108 9.00 15.16 1.23
CA VAL A 108 9.22 14.64 -0.13
C VAL A 108 10.33 13.61 -0.09
N ILE A 109 10.06 12.40 -0.57
CA ILE A 109 11.01 11.28 -0.53
C ILE A 109 10.93 10.54 -1.86
N ALA A 110 12.08 10.33 -2.51
CA ALA A 110 12.17 9.59 -3.77
C ALA A 110 11.18 10.08 -4.86
N GLY A 111 11.01 11.39 -4.98
CA GLY A 111 10.09 12.00 -5.95
C GLY A 111 8.61 11.92 -5.60
N ARG A 112 8.25 11.39 -4.43
CA ARG A 112 6.87 11.35 -3.93
C ARG A 112 6.64 12.42 -2.87
N ARG A 113 5.48 13.07 -2.94
CA ARG A 113 5.05 14.10 -1.99
C ARG A 113 4.09 13.50 -1.00
N TYR A 114 4.44 13.56 0.29
CA TYR A 114 3.65 12.97 1.36
C TYR A 114 2.86 14.07 2.06
N LEU A 115 1.54 13.89 2.10
CA LEU A 115 0.58 14.80 2.72
C LEU A 115 -0.08 14.15 3.92
N VAL A 116 -0.63 14.97 4.80
CA VAL A 116 -1.56 14.56 5.84
C VAL A 116 -2.85 15.35 5.71
N ILE A 117 -3.98 14.64 5.72
CA ILE A 117 -5.31 15.17 5.98
C ILE A 117 -5.65 14.85 7.43
N GLU A 118 -5.93 15.90 8.20
CA GLU A 118 -6.39 15.82 9.58
C GLU A 118 -7.85 16.24 9.66
N LEU A 119 -8.69 15.38 10.20
CA LEU A 119 -10.12 15.65 10.39
C LEU A 119 -10.44 15.86 11.87
N ALA A 120 -11.37 16.77 12.16
CA ALA A 120 -11.82 17.02 13.51
C ALA A 120 -12.60 15.80 14.04
N SER A 121 -12.22 15.28 15.20
CA SER A 121 -12.94 14.16 15.84
C SER A 121 -14.30 14.60 16.40
N GLY A 122 -15.28 13.68 16.40
CA GLY A 122 -16.55 13.87 17.11
C GLY A 122 -17.56 14.74 16.37
N ARG A 123 -17.45 14.81 15.04
CA ARG A 123 -18.46 15.44 14.18
C ARG A 123 -19.48 14.40 13.74
N VAL A 124 -20.62 14.86 13.23
CA VAL A 124 -21.57 13.93 12.62
C VAL A 124 -21.01 13.41 11.31
N ARG A 125 -21.20 12.11 11.02
CA ARG A 125 -20.60 11.42 9.86
C ARG A 125 -20.83 12.12 8.53
N PHE A 126 -21.99 12.77 8.37
CA PHE A 126 -22.32 13.56 7.18
C PHE A 126 -21.33 14.72 6.94
N ASP A 127 -20.99 15.48 7.99
CA ASP A 127 -20.08 16.61 7.91
C ASP A 127 -18.63 16.14 7.75
N GLU A 128 -18.28 15.00 8.37
CA GLU A 128 -16.96 14.36 8.20
C GLU A 128 -16.71 13.96 6.74
N ILE A 129 -17.71 13.39 6.06
CA ILE A 129 -17.60 13.00 4.65
C ILE A 129 -17.46 14.24 3.76
N ALA A 130 -18.26 15.29 4.00
CA ALA A 130 -18.18 16.53 3.23
C ALA A 130 -16.81 17.21 3.40
N THR A 131 -16.30 17.24 4.64
CA THR A 131 -14.98 17.78 4.96
C THR A 131 -13.87 16.93 4.33
N LEU A 132 -13.95 15.60 4.39
CA LEU A 132 -13.00 14.73 3.71
C LEU A 132 -13.00 15.00 2.19
N GLY A 133 -14.16 15.19 1.59
CA GLY A 133 -14.28 15.56 0.17
C GLY A 133 -13.60 16.87 -0.17
N HIS A 134 -13.72 17.87 0.70
CA HIS A 134 -13.03 19.16 0.62
C HIS A 134 -11.50 18.98 0.64
N GLU A 135 -10.98 18.29 1.65
CA GLU A 135 -9.53 18.09 1.81
C GLU A 135 -8.92 17.22 0.71
N LEU A 136 -9.65 16.21 0.21
CA LEU A 136 -9.22 15.41 -0.95
C LEU A 136 -9.12 16.26 -2.22
N HIS A 137 -9.96 17.29 -2.36
CA HIS A 137 -9.85 18.22 -3.47
C HIS A 137 -8.55 19.03 -3.41
N HIS A 138 -8.18 19.55 -2.23
CA HIS A 138 -6.88 20.19 -2.04
C HIS A 138 -5.71 19.24 -2.33
N ALA A 139 -5.81 17.97 -1.93
CA ALA A 139 -4.79 16.98 -2.28
C ALA A 139 -4.60 16.86 -3.81
N LEU A 140 -5.68 16.96 -4.59
CA LEU A 140 -5.61 16.98 -6.06
C LEU A 140 -5.05 18.28 -6.64
N GLU A 141 -5.35 19.43 -6.03
CA GLU A 141 -4.72 20.70 -6.41
C GLU A 141 -3.20 20.63 -6.21
N ILE A 142 -2.78 20.10 -5.05
CA ILE A 142 -1.37 19.88 -4.74
C ILE A 142 -0.76 18.88 -5.74
N ALA A 143 -1.42 17.76 -6.00
CA ALA A 143 -0.97 16.79 -7.00
C ALA A 143 -0.80 17.44 -8.39
N GLY A 144 -1.71 18.33 -8.77
CA GLY A 144 -1.68 19.06 -10.04
C GLY A 144 -0.66 20.19 -10.14
N GLU A 145 -0.01 20.56 -9.04
CA GLU A 145 1.01 21.63 -9.00
C GLU A 145 2.38 21.06 -8.56
N PRO A 146 3.25 20.70 -9.50
CA PRO A 146 4.56 20.11 -9.19
C PRO A 146 5.50 21.04 -8.41
N SER A 147 5.28 22.36 -8.44
CA SER A 147 6.11 23.31 -7.69
C SER A 147 5.89 23.28 -6.18
N ILE A 148 4.83 22.63 -5.70
CA ILE A 148 4.57 22.42 -4.27
C ILE A 148 5.38 21.22 -3.78
N VAL A 149 6.47 21.49 -3.07
CA VAL A 149 7.42 20.47 -2.58
C VAL A 149 7.72 20.60 -1.07
N ASP A 150 7.20 21.62 -0.41
CA ASP A 150 7.33 21.85 1.02
C ASP A 150 6.24 22.79 1.53
N ALA A 151 6.19 23.03 2.86
CA ALA A 151 5.19 23.90 3.46
C ALA A 151 5.29 25.36 2.96
N ARG A 152 6.49 25.82 2.56
CA ARG A 152 6.70 27.19 2.08
C ARG A 152 6.12 27.39 0.68
N SER A 153 6.41 26.48 -0.23
CA SER A 153 5.88 26.46 -1.60
C SER A 153 4.36 26.22 -1.61
N LEU A 154 3.85 25.37 -0.70
CA LEU A 154 2.41 25.21 -0.45
C LEU A 154 1.76 26.56 -0.08
N ALA A 155 2.30 27.25 0.94
CA ALA A 155 1.78 28.54 1.38
C ALA A 155 1.86 29.61 0.29
N ALA A 156 2.95 29.63 -0.48
CA ALA A 156 3.13 30.57 -1.60
C ALA A 156 2.10 30.33 -2.72
N TYR A 157 1.84 29.06 -3.05
CA TYR A 157 0.82 28.69 -4.02
C TYR A 157 -0.56 29.18 -3.59
N TYR A 158 -1.00 28.81 -2.38
CA TYR A 158 -2.32 29.17 -1.89
C TYR A 158 -2.49 30.67 -1.58
N THR A 159 -1.41 31.40 -1.28
CA THR A 159 -1.46 32.88 -1.21
C THR A 159 -1.84 33.49 -2.57
N ARG A 160 -1.51 32.83 -3.68
CA ARG A 160 -1.76 33.34 -5.04
C ARG A 160 -3.14 32.93 -5.57
N VAL A 161 -3.58 31.70 -5.29
CA VAL A 161 -4.80 31.13 -5.91
C VAL A 161 -5.97 31.01 -4.94
N GLY A 162 -5.71 31.06 -3.63
CA GLY A 162 -6.70 30.89 -2.58
C GLY A 162 -7.28 32.20 -2.07
N ILE A 163 -8.35 32.07 -1.31
CA ILE A 163 -9.02 33.09 -0.54
C ILE A 163 -8.50 32.98 0.89
N ASP A 164 -7.90 34.04 1.42
CA ASP A 164 -7.46 34.10 2.81
C ASP A 164 -8.70 34.04 3.72
N THR A 165 -8.80 32.98 4.53
CA THR A 165 -9.89 32.80 5.49
C THR A 165 -9.49 33.25 6.90
N GLY A 166 -8.33 33.90 7.03
CA GLY A 166 -7.75 34.35 8.28
C GLY A 166 -6.78 33.33 8.88
N GLY A 167 -6.33 33.59 10.10
CA GLY A 167 -5.59 32.61 10.90
C GLY A 167 -6.45 32.12 12.05
N HIS A 168 -6.29 30.84 12.42
CA HIS A 168 -6.87 30.31 13.64
C HIS A 168 -5.96 30.65 14.83
N ALA A 169 -6.49 30.74 16.04
CA ALA A 169 -5.72 31.11 17.22
C ALA A 169 -4.49 30.19 17.41
N GLY A 170 -3.29 30.74 17.22
CA GLY A 170 -2.02 30.00 17.29
C GLY A 170 -1.55 29.32 16.00
N GLY A 171 -2.20 29.56 14.86
CA GLY A 171 -1.85 29.00 13.55
C GLY A 171 -1.41 30.03 12.51
N GLY A 172 -0.82 29.55 11.40
CA GLY A 172 -0.56 30.35 10.21
C GLY A 172 -1.85 30.71 9.45
N ARG A 173 -1.75 31.58 8.44
CA ARG A 173 -2.87 31.91 7.54
C ARG A 173 -3.43 30.65 6.89
N THR A 174 -4.74 30.52 6.89
CA THR A 174 -5.46 29.50 6.15
C THR A 174 -6.00 30.09 4.86
N PHE A 175 -5.95 29.28 3.81
CA PHE A 175 -6.39 29.66 2.49
C PHE A 175 -7.34 28.62 1.99
N GLU A 176 -8.31 29.07 1.21
CA GLU A 176 -9.37 28.22 0.70
C GLU A 176 -9.53 28.41 -0.80
N THR A 177 -10.01 27.41 -1.53
CA THR A 177 -10.31 27.56 -2.96
C THR A 177 -11.80 27.42 -3.21
N VAL A 178 -12.30 28.11 -4.23
CA VAL A 178 -13.70 27.95 -4.64
C VAL A 178 -13.95 26.49 -5.06
N ALA A 179 -12.97 25.86 -5.72
CA ALA A 179 -13.09 24.51 -6.21
C ALA A 179 -13.20 23.48 -5.08
N ALA A 180 -12.39 23.59 -4.02
CA ALA A 180 -12.49 22.72 -2.85
C ALA A 180 -13.81 22.90 -2.09
N GLN A 181 -14.26 24.14 -1.89
CA GLN A 181 -15.59 24.41 -1.31
C GLN A 181 -16.71 23.79 -2.14
N GLN A 182 -16.68 23.92 -3.48
CA GLN A 182 -17.68 23.30 -4.34
C GLN A 182 -17.63 21.77 -4.28
N ALA A 183 -16.43 21.19 -4.17
CA ALA A 183 -16.27 19.75 -3.98
C ALA A 183 -16.94 19.29 -2.67
N GLY A 184 -16.65 19.95 -1.55
CA GLY A 184 -17.30 19.65 -0.27
C GLY A 184 -18.83 19.76 -0.34
N LEU A 185 -19.35 20.81 -1.00
CA LEU A 185 -20.80 21.00 -1.22
C LEU A 185 -21.42 19.93 -2.13
N GLN A 186 -20.72 19.47 -3.16
CA GLN A 186 -21.17 18.39 -4.04
C GLN A 186 -21.20 17.06 -3.28
N VAL A 187 -20.13 16.72 -2.57
CA VAL A 187 -20.08 15.50 -1.75
C VAL A 187 -21.22 15.48 -0.74
N ARG A 188 -21.48 16.62 -0.09
CA ARG A 188 -22.60 16.78 0.83
C ARG A 188 -23.96 16.48 0.18
N ARG A 189 -24.16 16.90 -1.08
CA ARG A 189 -25.38 16.60 -1.86
C ARG A 189 -25.50 15.13 -2.24
N ASP A 190 -24.39 14.50 -2.66
CA ASP A 190 -24.38 13.09 -3.03
C ASP A 190 -24.83 12.21 -1.85
N VAL A 191 -24.24 12.47 -0.69
CA VAL A 191 -24.47 11.76 0.57
C VAL A 191 -25.91 11.90 1.03
N PHE A 192 -26.49 13.11 0.91
CA PHE A 192 -27.89 13.38 1.24
C PHE A 192 -28.85 12.63 0.29
N THR A 193 -28.60 12.71 -1.01
CA THR A 193 -29.44 12.08 -2.04
C THR A 193 -29.46 10.56 -1.88
N ARG A 194 -28.31 9.95 -1.56
CA ARG A 194 -28.21 8.51 -1.33
C ARG A 194 -29.00 8.07 -0.09
N THR A 195 -28.95 8.84 0.99
CA THR A 195 -29.69 8.55 2.22
C THR A 195 -31.21 8.56 1.98
N MET A 196 -31.72 9.52 1.21
CA MET A 196 -33.15 9.61 0.89
C MET A 196 -33.63 8.38 0.11
N ARG A 197 -32.89 7.96 -0.93
CA ARG A 197 -33.23 6.76 -1.70
C ARG A 197 -33.30 5.49 -0.85
N THR A 198 -32.34 5.31 0.06
CA THR A 198 -32.34 4.13 0.94
C THR A 198 -33.51 4.14 1.93
N ALA A 199 -34.05 5.31 2.28
CA ALA A 199 -35.24 5.43 3.12
C ALA A 199 -36.55 5.15 2.36
N GLU A 200 -36.61 5.48 1.06
CA GLU A 200 -37.76 5.18 0.19
C GLU A 200 -37.87 3.70 -0.19
N ASP A 201 -36.74 2.99 -0.25
CA ASP A 201 -36.67 1.55 -0.59
C ASP A 201 -37.04 0.61 0.58
N LYS A 202 -37.42 1.15 1.76
CA LYS A 202 -37.72 0.39 2.99
C LYS A 202 -39.18 0.53 3.42
#